data_AF-A0A1G2BZF2-F1
#
_entry.id   AF-A0A1G2BZF2-F1
#
_cell.length_a   1.000
_cell.length_b   1.000
_cell.length_c   1.000
_cell.angle_alpha   90.00
_cell.angle_beta   90.00
_cell.angle_gamma   90.00
#
_symmetry.space_group_name_H-M   'P 1'
#
loop_
_entity.id
_entity.type
_entity.pdbx_description
1 polymer ?
#
loop_
_entity_poly.entity_id
_entity_poly.type
_entity_poly.pdbx_seq_one_letter_code
_entity_poly.pdbx_strand_id
1 'polypeptide(L)'
;MNKVIISLFLIPLLAGCSLWGKDKQTNPTGENNNNQVEDNKVVEGDLDYSDLNSAVGLELPQALKGDLRLGAIRSSEGLDLPESMEGDLYLFSLTSAEGLNLPQTVKGNLYLNSLTSAKDLVLPKNISGDLDLSGLLSADSLNLPEEVGGIVYLRSLKDSEKQTIKDQYPQLNIL
;
A
#
# COMPACT_ATOMS: atom_id res chain seq x y z
N MET A 1 11.50 -5.30 42.48
CA MET A 1 11.36 -6.49 41.62
C MET A 1 9.98 -7.08 41.86
N ASN A 2 8.95 -6.60 41.16
CA ASN A 2 7.56 -6.96 41.47
C ASN A 2 6.93 -7.74 40.30
N LYS A 3 6.98 -9.06 40.47
CA LYS A 3 6.08 -10.13 39.98
C LYS A 3 5.08 -9.78 38.85
N VAL A 4 5.29 -10.44 37.72
CA VAL A 4 4.32 -10.63 36.63
C VAL A 4 3.09 -11.40 37.14
N ILE A 5 1.89 -10.98 36.74
CA ILE A 5 0.64 -11.70 36.99
C ILE A 5 0.25 -12.40 35.69
N ILE A 6 0.29 -13.74 35.68
CA ILE A 6 -0.24 -14.56 34.59
C ILE A 6 -1.71 -14.86 34.91
N SER A 7 -2.62 -14.34 34.10
CA SER A 7 -4.06 -14.59 34.27
C SER A 7 -4.45 -15.92 33.62
N LEU A 8 -4.93 -16.85 34.44
CA LEU A 8 -5.26 -18.22 34.04
C LEU A 8 -6.75 -18.31 33.66
N PHE A 9 -7.08 -18.39 32.37
CA PHE A 9 -8.46 -18.62 31.94
C PHE A 9 -8.77 -20.11 31.75
N LEU A 10 -9.83 -20.56 32.42
CA LEU A 10 -10.33 -21.94 32.41
C LEU A 10 -10.96 -22.31 31.06
N ILE A 11 -10.72 -23.54 30.61
CA ILE A 11 -11.53 -24.22 29.58
C ILE A 11 -12.38 -25.30 30.29
N PRO A 12 -13.71 -25.31 30.14
CA PRO A 12 -14.55 -26.38 30.69
C PRO A 12 -14.50 -27.64 29.81
N LEU A 13 -14.43 -28.81 30.46
CA LEU A 13 -14.31 -30.13 29.82
C LEU A 13 -15.59 -30.96 30.02
N LEU A 14 -16.30 -31.30 28.94
CA LEU A 14 -17.32 -32.37 28.86
C LEU A 14 -17.52 -32.69 27.35
N ALA A 15 -16.97 -33.77 26.78
CA ALA A 15 -17.18 -35.21 27.01
C ALA A 15 -18.45 -35.77 26.32
N GLY A 16 -18.27 -36.60 25.29
CA GLY A 16 -19.35 -37.28 24.54
C GLY A 16 -18.89 -38.15 23.36
N CYS A 17 -18.46 -39.39 23.66
CA CYS A 17 -18.34 -40.61 22.84
C CYS A 17 -18.73 -40.54 21.33
N SER A 18 -17.98 -41.05 20.33
CA SER A 18 -17.61 -42.46 20.05
C SER A 18 -16.94 -42.56 18.65
N LEU A 19 -16.26 -43.63 18.17
CA LEU A 19 -15.60 -44.82 18.76
C LEU A 19 -14.75 -45.54 17.66
N TRP A 20 -13.63 -46.17 18.06
CA TRP A 20 -12.81 -47.18 17.31
C TRP A 20 -11.95 -46.75 16.12
N GLY A 21 -10.67 -47.13 16.18
CA GLY A 21 -9.67 -46.95 15.11
C GLY A 21 -8.25 -47.22 15.61
N LYS A 22 -7.97 -48.42 16.16
CA LYS A 22 -6.61 -48.79 16.58
C LYS A 22 -5.78 -49.17 15.36
N ASP A 23 -4.68 -48.46 15.10
CA ASP A 23 -3.47 -49.08 14.58
C ASP A 23 -2.18 -48.31 14.95
N LYS A 24 -1.29 -49.06 15.61
CA LYS A 24 0.17 -48.91 15.80
C LYS A 24 0.82 -47.52 16.00
N GLN A 25 1.41 -47.41 17.18
CA GLN A 25 2.26 -46.32 17.68
C GLN A 25 3.68 -46.36 17.11
N THR A 26 4.14 -45.25 16.52
CA THR A 26 5.57 -44.87 16.52
C THR A 26 5.71 -43.41 16.94
N ASN A 27 6.66 -43.18 17.83
CA ASN A 27 6.91 -41.97 18.61
C ASN A 27 7.08 -40.69 17.74
N PRO A 28 6.42 -39.55 18.05
CA PRO A 28 6.71 -38.28 17.38
C PRO A 28 8.03 -37.70 17.92
N THR A 29 9.00 -37.47 17.04
CA THR A 29 10.10 -36.54 17.32
C THR A 29 9.52 -35.13 17.45
N GLY A 30 9.85 -34.42 18.52
CA GLY A 30 9.27 -33.11 18.82
C GLY A 30 9.70 -32.05 17.82
N GLU A 31 8.84 -31.76 16.83
CA GLU A 31 8.80 -30.47 16.18
C GLU A 31 8.24 -29.46 17.19
N ASN A 32 9.08 -28.59 17.75
CA ASN A 32 8.58 -27.37 18.38
C ASN A 32 8.32 -26.38 17.25
N ASN A 33 7.05 -26.26 16.88
CA ASN A 33 6.55 -25.30 15.90
C ASN A 33 6.27 -23.96 16.58
N ASN A 34 7.35 -23.31 17.05
CA ASN A 34 7.35 -21.92 17.50
C ASN A 34 7.31 -20.93 16.31
N ASN A 35 6.39 -21.14 15.37
CA ASN A 35 5.98 -20.13 14.39
C ASN A 35 4.73 -19.45 14.95
N GLN A 36 4.92 -18.39 15.74
CA GLN A 36 3.84 -17.46 16.08
C GLN A 36 4.20 -16.07 15.55
N VAL A 37 3.21 -15.44 14.90
CA VAL A 37 3.17 -14.05 14.41
C VAL A 37 3.99 -13.76 13.14
N GLU A 38 3.41 -14.06 11.97
CA GLU A 38 3.74 -13.38 10.69
C GLU A 38 2.54 -12.60 10.11
N ASP A 39 1.45 -12.47 10.88
CA ASP A 39 0.05 -12.36 10.42
C ASP A 39 -0.39 -11.04 9.71
N ASN A 40 0.55 -10.22 9.24
CA ASN A 40 0.27 -8.98 8.48
C ASN A 40 1.37 -8.61 7.45
N LYS A 41 2.57 -9.20 7.53
CA LYS A 41 3.77 -8.56 6.98
C LYS A 41 3.79 -8.43 5.45
N VAL A 42 3.35 -9.46 4.73
CA VAL A 42 3.28 -9.45 3.27
C VAL A 42 1.98 -10.11 2.83
N VAL A 43 1.21 -9.42 2.00
CA VAL A 43 -0.01 -9.98 1.39
C VAL A 43 0.24 -10.23 -0.10
N GLU A 44 -0.29 -11.34 -0.60
CA GLU A 44 -0.31 -11.68 -2.03
C GLU A 44 -1.72 -11.48 -2.60
N GLY A 45 -1.81 -10.94 -3.81
CA GLY A 45 -3.08 -10.56 -4.44
C GLY A 45 -3.51 -9.12 -4.12
N ASP A 46 -4.65 -8.73 -4.68
CA ASP A 46 -5.14 -7.35 -4.66
C ASP A 46 -5.94 -7.03 -3.39
N LEU A 47 -5.83 -5.79 -2.93
CA LEU A 47 -6.68 -5.19 -1.90
C LEU A 47 -7.57 -4.11 -2.50
N ASP A 48 -8.89 -4.34 -2.47
CA ASP A 48 -9.88 -3.38 -2.98
C ASP A 48 -10.69 -2.75 -1.84
N TYR A 49 -10.49 -1.45 -1.67
CA TYR A 49 -11.21 -0.57 -0.75
C TYR A 49 -11.86 0.59 -1.52
N SER A 50 -12.31 0.37 -2.76
CA SER A 50 -12.83 1.42 -3.64
C SER A 50 -13.99 2.23 -3.05
N ASP A 51 -14.84 1.60 -2.24
CA ASP A 51 -15.98 2.24 -1.57
C ASP A 51 -15.62 2.95 -0.24
N LEU A 52 -14.39 2.80 0.24
CA LEU A 52 -13.96 3.36 1.52
C LEU A 52 -13.72 4.88 1.39
N ASN A 53 -14.35 5.67 2.27
CA ASN A 53 -14.30 7.13 2.24
C ASN A 53 -13.33 7.76 3.26
N SER A 54 -12.75 6.96 4.15
CA SER A 54 -11.82 7.38 5.21
C SER A 54 -10.84 6.25 5.51
N ALA A 55 -9.55 6.56 5.69
CA ALA A 55 -8.53 5.59 6.07
C ALA A 55 -8.42 5.39 7.60
N VAL A 56 -9.17 6.12 8.42
CA VAL A 56 -9.03 6.05 9.88
C VAL A 56 -9.35 4.65 10.40
N GLY A 57 -8.34 3.95 10.92
CA GLY A 57 -8.44 2.57 11.38
C GLY A 57 -8.31 1.51 10.28
N LEU A 58 -7.90 1.89 9.07
CA LEU A 58 -7.52 0.96 8.01
C LEU A 58 -6.12 0.39 8.30
N GLU A 59 -6.04 -0.90 8.59
CA GLU A 59 -4.76 -1.61 8.74
C GLU A 59 -4.36 -2.22 7.40
N LEU A 60 -3.25 -1.75 6.83
CA LEU A 60 -2.64 -2.28 5.59
C LEU A 60 -1.41 -3.15 5.92
N PRO A 61 -1.05 -4.11 5.05
CA PRO A 61 0.16 -4.92 5.22
C PRO A 61 1.42 -4.09 4.99
N GLN A 62 2.57 -4.51 5.56
CA GLN A 62 3.84 -3.78 5.35
C GLN A 62 4.30 -3.80 3.88
N ALA A 63 3.99 -4.88 3.16
CA ALA A 63 4.21 -4.99 1.72
C ALA A 63 3.04 -5.71 1.02
N LEU A 64 2.75 -5.32 -0.22
CA LEU A 64 1.69 -5.91 -1.03
C LEU A 64 2.21 -6.36 -2.40
N LYS A 65 1.96 -7.63 -2.76
CA LYS A 65 2.35 -8.20 -4.07
C LYS A 65 1.27 -8.12 -5.16
N GLY A 66 0.25 -7.29 -4.94
CA GLY A 66 -0.82 -7.01 -5.88
C GLY A 66 -1.23 -5.56 -5.79
N ASP A 67 -2.39 -5.24 -6.35
CA ASP A 67 -2.86 -3.87 -6.47
C ASP A 67 -3.55 -3.36 -5.18
N LEU A 68 -3.43 -2.06 -4.89
CA LEU A 68 -4.17 -1.39 -3.82
C LEU A 68 -5.12 -0.34 -4.40
N ARG A 69 -6.44 -0.56 -4.26
CA ARG A 69 -7.49 0.33 -4.79
C ARG A 69 -8.16 1.13 -3.68
N LEU A 70 -7.96 2.44 -3.67
CA LEU A 70 -8.51 3.40 -2.70
C LEU A 70 -9.32 4.49 -3.44
N GLY A 71 -10.46 4.05 -3.97
CA GLY A 71 -11.27 4.78 -4.95
C GLY A 71 -11.99 6.03 -4.42
N ALA A 72 -12.48 6.02 -3.17
CA ALA A 72 -13.34 7.09 -2.62
C ALA A 72 -12.68 7.92 -1.49
N ILE A 73 -11.45 7.61 -1.08
CA ILE A 73 -10.70 8.36 -0.07
C ILE A 73 -10.28 9.72 -0.65
N ARG A 74 -10.56 10.81 0.09
CA ARG A 74 -10.30 12.20 -0.33
C ARG A 74 -9.19 12.92 0.44
N SER A 75 -8.79 12.35 1.57
CA SER A 75 -7.77 12.85 2.51
C SER A 75 -6.83 11.71 2.90
N SER A 76 -5.55 12.03 3.12
CA SER A 76 -4.49 11.15 3.64
C SER A 76 -4.58 10.90 5.15
N GLU A 77 -5.56 11.50 5.86
CA GLU A 77 -5.72 11.32 7.30
C GLU A 77 -5.95 9.84 7.68
N GLY A 78 -5.02 9.28 8.44
CA GLY A 78 -5.01 7.86 8.84
C GLY A 78 -4.57 6.90 7.74
N LEU A 79 -4.08 7.38 6.60
CA LEU A 79 -3.65 6.54 5.48
C LEU A 79 -2.16 6.21 5.56
N ASP A 80 -1.84 5.12 6.26
CA ASP A 80 -0.51 4.52 6.27
C ASP A 80 -0.41 3.45 5.17
N LEU A 81 0.27 3.77 4.05
CA LEU A 81 0.44 2.88 2.90
C LEU A 81 1.57 1.84 3.13
N PRO A 82 1.54 0.69 2.42
CA PRO A 82 2.64 -0.27 2.45
C PRO A 82 3.99 0.37 2.07
N GLU A 83 5.09 -0.08 2.67
CA GLU A 83 6.44 0.44 2.37
C GLU A 83 6.86 0.14 0.93
N SER A 84 6.39 -1.00 0.39
CA SER A 84 6.61 -1.44 -0.98
C SER A 84 5.36 -2.06 -1.62
N MET A 85 5.23 -1.81 -2.93
CA MET A 85 4.13 -2.28 -3.77
C MET A 85 4.70 -3.00 -5.00
N GLU A 86 4.35 -4.27 -5.22
CA GLU A 86 4.66 -4.96 -6.49
C GLU A 86 3.60 -4.70 -7.57
N GLY A 87 2.36 -4.39 -7.18
CA GLY A 87 1.28 -3.98 -8.07
C GLY A 87 1.08 -2.46 -8.17
N ASP A 88 -0.09 -2.08 -8.68
CA ASP A 88 -0.54 -0.70 -8.88
C ASP A 88 -1.07 -0.07 -7.58
N LEU A 89 -0.90 1.25 -7.45
CA LEU A 89 -1.51 2.05 -6.38
C LEU A 89 -2.51 3.06 -6.97
N TYR A 90 -3.79 2.90 -6.63
CA TYR A 90 -4.88 3.73 -7.13
C TYR A 90 -5.46 4.62 -6.03
N LEU A 91 -5.15 5.92 -6.06
CA LEU A 91 -5.64 6.95 -5.11
C LEU A 91 -6.59 7.93 -5.83
N PHE A 92 -7.57 7.38 -6.53
CA PHE A 92 -8.36 8.10 -7.55
C PHE A 92 -9.14 9.33 -7.07
N SER A 93 -9.54 9.39 -5.79
CA SER A 93 -10.29 10.52 -5.22
C SER A 93 -9.46 11.46 -4.34
N LEU A 94 -8.15 11.19 -4.16
CA LEU A 94 -7.32 11.98 -3.25
C LEU A 94 -7.13 13.40 -3.80
N THR A 95 -7.50 14.42 -3.02
CA THR A 95 -7.54 15.83 -3.48
C THR A 95 -6.37 16.68 -3.02
N SER A 96 -5.64 16.24 -1.99
CA SER A 96 -4.44 16.87 -1.43
C SER A 96 -3.41 15.79 -1.08
N ALA A 97 -2.13 16.13 -1.19
CA ALA A 97 -1.03 15.27 -0.74
C ALA A 97 -0.55 15.59 0.69
N GLU A 98 -1.20 16.52 1.39
CA GLU A 98 -0.84 16.90 2.76
C GLU A 98 -0.86 15.68 3.71
N GLY A 99 0.31 15.33 4.26
CA GLY A 99 0.48 14.16 5.12
C GLY A 99 0.45 12.81 4.39
N LEU A 100 0.43 12.77 3.06
CA LEU A 100 0.50 11.53 2.28
C LEU A 100 1.94 10.98 2.27
N ASN A 101 2.13 9.79 2.84
CA ASN A 101 3.39 9.04 2.74
C ASN A 101 3.25 7.95 1.67
N LEU A 102 3.83 8.17 0.49
CA LEU A 102 3.82 7.17 -0.59
C LEU A 102 4.86 6.06 -0.37
N PRO A 103 4.63 4.84 -0.92
CA PRO A 103 5.60 3.75 -0.87
C PRO A 103 6.96 4.17 -1.45
N GLN A 104 8.06 3.63 -0.92
CA GLN A 104 9.41 3.99 -1.41
C GLN A 104 9.67 3.46 -2.83
N THR A 105 8.91 2.46 -3.27
CA THR A 105 8.96 1.90 -4.62
C THR A 105 7.59 1.35 -4.99
N VAL A 106 7.14 1.66 -6.20
CA VAL A 106 5.94 1.10 -6.83
C VAL A 106 6.39 0.38 -8.11
N LYS A 107 6.17 -0.93 -8.21
CA LYS A 107 6.50 -1.70 -9.42
C LYS A 107 5.39 -1.70 -10.46
N GLY A 108 4.15 -1.46 -10.05
CA GLY A 108 3.07 -1.10 -10.96
C GLY A 108 3.03 0.40 -11.30
N ASN A 109 1.83 0.85 -11.60
CA ASN A 109 1.46 2.22 -11.89
C ASN A 109 1.07 2.99 -10.60
N LEU A 110 1.14 4.32 -10.64
CA LEU A 110 0.67 5.20 -9.56
C LEU A 110 -0.36 6.21 -10.09
N TYR A 111 -1.59 6.16 -9.58
CA TYR A 111 -2.68 7.04 -9.99
C TYR A 111 -3.07 8.01 -8.88
N LEU A 112 -2.80 9.30 -9.12
CA LEU A 112 -3.08 10.45 -8.25
C LEU A 112 -3.85 11.56 -9.02
N ASN A 113 -4.64 11.16 -10.01
CA ASN A 113 -5.23 12.03 -11.02
C ASN A 113 -6.29 13.04 -10.51
N SER A 114 -6.61 13.05 -9.21
CA SER A 114 -7.49 14.04 -8.58
C SER A 114 -6.75 15.08 -7.71
N LEU A 115 -5.44 14.95 -7.55
CA LEU A 115 -4.63 16.04 -6.98
C LEU A 115 -4.69 17.24 -7.92
N THR A 116 -5.00 18.42 -7.37
CA THR A 116 -5.05 19.69 -8.13
C THR A 116 -3.78 20.53 -7.99
N SER A 117 -2.93 20.20 -7.03
CA SER A 117 -1.64 20.82 -6.76
C SER A 117 -0.61 19.76 -6.33
N ALA A 118 0.65 19.97 -6.67
CA ALA A 118 1.78 19.15 -6.22
C ALA A 118 2.38 19.63 -4.88
N LYS A 119 1.74 20.60 -4.21
CA LYS A 119 2.15 21.03 -2.86
C LYS A 119 2.17 19.83 -1.91
N ASP A 120 3.25 19.71 -1.14
CA ASP A 120 3.51 18.64 -0.17
C ASP A 120 3.60 17.21 -0.75
N LEU A 121 3.52 17.05 -2.09
CA LEU A 121 3.61 15.75 -2.75
C LEU A 121 5.07 15.28 -2.86
N VAL A 122 5.37 14.15 -2.22
CA VAL A 122 6.66 13.46 -2.33
C VAL A 122 6.45 12.14 -3.07
N LEU A 123 6.84 12.10 -4.34
CA LEU A 123 6.70 10.90 -5.17
C LEU A 123 7.75 9.82 -4.86
N PRO A 124 7.47 8.53 -5.13
CA PRO A 124 8.48 7.48 -5.11
C PRO A 124 9.63 7.81 -6.06
N LYS A 125 10.87 7.45 -5.71
CA LYS A 125 12.04 7.66 -6.58
C LYS A 125 11.96 6.91 -7.91
N ASN A 126 11.37 5.72 -7.87
CA ASN A 126 11.25 4.81 -9.01
C ASN A 126 9.82 4.29 -9.10
N ILE A 127 9.23 4.41 -10.28
CA ILE A 127 7.93 3.83 -10.65
C ILE A 127 8.15 2.99 -11.90
N SER A 128 7.91 1.67 -11.86
CA SER A 128 8.18 0.84 -13.04
C SER A 128 7.04 0.86 -14.08
N GLY A 129 5.83 1.29 -13.71
CA GLY A 129 4.72 1.59 -14.61
C GLY A 129 4.53 3.07 -14.94
N ASP A 130 3.29 3.46 -15.23
CA ASP A 130 2.81 4.82 -15.47
C ASP A 130 2.66 5.64 -14.17
N LEU A 131 2.69 6.96 -14.30
CA LEU A 131 2.37 7.93 -13.26
C LEU A 131 1.27 8.88 -13.75
N ASP A 132 0.06 8.80 -13.21
CA ASP A 132 -1.04 9.70 -13.57
C ASP A 132 -1.23 10.82 -12.54
N LEU A 133 -0.85 12.04 -12.95
CA LEU A 133 -1.03 13.31 -12.24
C LEU A 133 -1.90 14.27 -13.07
N SER A 134 -2.82 13.74 -13.88
CA SER A 134 -3.61 14.51 -14.85
C SER A 134 -4.44 15.65 -14.27
N GLY A 135 -4.75 15.62 -12.97
CA GLY A 135 -5.54 16.65 -12.27
C GLY A 135 -4.76 17.92 -11.92
N LEU A 136 -3.42 17.91 -11.97
CA LEU A 136 -2.60 19.04 -11.55
C LEU A 136 -2.87 20.27 -12.42
N LEU A 137 -3.13 21.41 -11.77
CA LEU A 137 -3.47 22.67 -12.44
C LEU A 137 -2.25 23.58 -12.68
N SER A 138 -1.11 23.26 -12.06
CA SER A 138 0.19 23.88 -12.31
C SER A 138 1.33 22.94 -11.92
N ALA A 139 2.51 23.15 -12.52
CA ALA A 139 3.76 22.48 -12.19
C ALA A 139 4.41 22.98 -10.89
N ASP A 140 3.87 24.02 -10.24
CA ASP A 140 4.46 24.60 -9.04
C ASP A 140 4.69 23.54 -7.93
N SER A 141 5.94 23.46 -7.46
CA SER A 141 6.45 22.46 -6.49
C SER A 141 6.51 21.00 -6.98
N LEU A 142 6.12 20.69 -8.21
CA LEU A 142 6.20 19.33 -8.76
C LEU A 142 7.66 18.91 -8.98
N ASN A 143 8.04 17.81 -8.33
CA ASN A 143 9.30 17.11 -8.58
C ASN A 143 8.96 15.69 -9.04
N LEU A 144 9.36 15.32 -10.26
CA LEU A 144 9.10 13.99 -10.81
C LEU A 144 10.11 12.94 -10.29
N PRO A 145 9.78 11.63 -10.36
CA PRO A 145 10.69 10.54 -10.02
C PRO A 145 12.00 10.59 -10.82
N GLU A 146 13.03 9.89 -10.31
CA GLU A 146 14.28 9.69 -11.05
C GLU A 146 14.03 8.81 -12.29
N GLU A 147 13.24 7.75 -12.12
CA GLU A 147 12.83 6.80 -13.16
C GLU A 147 11.31 6.58 -13.15
N VAL A 148 10.69 6.69 -14.33
CA VAL A 148 9.34 6.20 -14.63
C VAL A 148 9.44 5.30 -15.86
N GLY A 149 9.09 4.02 -15.73
CA GLY A 149 9.19 3.04 -16.82
C GLY A 149 8.10 3.22 -17.89
N GLY A 150 6.95 3.78 -17.51
CA GLY A 150 5.83 4.10 -18.39
C GLY A 150 5.75 5.60 -18.75
N ILE A 151 4.53 6.12 -18.79
CA ILE A 151 4.19 7.50 -19.13
C ILE A 151 3.86 8.30 -17.86
N VAL A 152 4.35 9.54 -17.81
CA VAL A 152 3.92 10.57 -16.86
C VAL A 152 2.80 11.40 -17.49
N TYR A 153 1.57 11.26 -17.02
CA TYR A 153 0.43 12.04 -17.50
C TYR A 153 0.25 13.32 -16.67
N LEU A 154 0.32 14.47 -17.33
CA LEU A 154 0.17 15.81 -16.75
C LEU A 154 -0.92 16.59 -17.49
N ARG A 155 -1.99 15.90 -17.90
CA ARG A 155 -2.93 16.33 -18.94
C ARG A 155 -3.45 17.76 -18.79
N SER A 156 -3.76 18.22 -17.56
CA SER A 156 -4.30 19.56 -17.27
C SER A 156 -3.28 20.70 -17.21
N LEU A 157 -1.97 20.41 -17.22
CA LEU A 157 -0.93 21.45 -17.25
C LEU A 157 -0.88 22.18 -18.59
N LYS A 158 -0.44 23.45 -18.57
CA LYS A 158 -0.20 24.22 -19.79
C LYS A 158 0.96 23.62 -20.59
N ASP A 159 0.90 23.68 -21.91
CA ASP A 159 1.97 23.16 -22.77
C ASP A 159 3.35 23.78 -22.47
N SER A 160 3.40 25.04 -22.03
CA SER A 160 4.64 25.68 -21.58
C SER A 160 5.23 25.03 -20.32
N GLU A 161 4.39 24.68 -19.34
CA GLU A 161 4.81 23.99 -18.12
C GLU A 161 5.27 22.56 -18.46
N LYS A 162 4.51 21.84 -19.31
CA LYS A 162 4.90 20.52 -19.82
C LYS A 162 6.25 20.56 -20.56
N GLN A 163 6.52 21.59 -21.34
CA GLN A 163 7.80 21.74 -22.03
C GLN A 163 8.95 21.97 -21.04
N THR A 164 8.77 22.85 -20.05
CA THR A 164 9.79 23.06 -19.00
C THR A 164 10.09 21.77 -18.23
N ILE A 165 9.07 20.96 -17.91
CA ILE A 165 9.27 19.66 -17.26
C ILE A 165 10.00 18.68 -18.19
N LYS A 166 9.69 18.64 -19.49
CA LYS A 166 10.42 17.82 -20.47
C LYS A 166 11.89 18.22 -20.61
N ASP A 167 12.18 19.51 -20.55
CA ASP A 167 13.55 20.03 -20.59
C ASP A 167 14.33 19.69 -19.30
N GLN A 168 13.65 19.64 -18.15
CA GLN A 168 14.21 19.27 -16.85
C GLN A 168 14.38 17.76 -16.66
N TYR A 169 13.46 16.95 -17.22
CA TYR A 169 13.41 15.50 -17.11
C TYR A 169 13.41 14.83 -18.50
N PRO A 170 14.45 15.02 -19.32
CA PRO A 170 14.49 14.55 -20.72
C PRO A 170 14.49 13.01 -20.86
N GLN A 171 14.68 12.28 -19.77
CA GLN A 171 14.58 10.82 -19.72
C GLN A 171 13.15 10.29 -19.55
N LEU A 172 12.19 11.14 -19.12
CA LEU A 172 10.82 10.73 -18.82
C LEU A 172 9.87 10.97 -20.00
N ASN A 173 8.94 10.04 -20.22
CA ASN A 173 7.92 10.14 -21.25
C ASN A 173 6.69 10.91 -20.75
N ILE A 174 6.57 12.20 -21.07
CA ILE A 174 5.57 13.12 -20.48
C ILE A 174 4.47 13.53 -21.48
N LEU A 175 3.19 13.42 -21.09
CA LEU A 175 2.00 13.78 -21.89
C LEU A 175 1.07 14.82 -21.24
#